data_AF-A0A960ERA2-F1
#
_entry.id   AF-A0A960ERA2-F1
#
_cell.length_a   1.000
_cell.length_b   1.000
_cell.length_c   1.000
_cell.angle_alpha   90.00
_cell.angle_beta   90.00
_cell.angle_gamma   90.00
#
_symmetry.space_group_name_H-M   'P 1'
#
loop_
_entity.id
_entity.type
_entity.pdbx_description
1 polymer ?
#
loop_
_entity_poly.entity_id
_entity_poly.type
_entity_poly.pdbx_seq_one_letter_code
_entity_poly.pdbx_strand_id
1 'polypeptide(L)' 'RYDEHAFVVTGDDSYPEVLDHESLKPEKIEAGFNDFFAKIDTIRGDALIAFGWAMADDLVKLA' A
#
# COMPACT_ATOMS: atom_id res chain seq x y z
N ARG A 1 6.48 13.99 4.25
CA ARG A 1 6.95 13.90 5.67
C ARG A 1 6.16 12.80 6.37
N TYR A 2 6.77 11.96 7.22
CA TYR A 2 6.09 10.80 7.81
C TYR A 2 5.46 11.15 9.16
N ASP A 3 4.15 10.90 9.31
CA ASP A 3 3.45 10.87 10.60
C ASP A 3 3.35 9.41 11.07
N GLU A 4 4.28 9.04 11.94
CA GLU A 4 4.41 7.71 12.52
C GLU A 4 3.28 7.35 13.50
N HIS A 5 2.60 8.34 14.09
CA HIS A 5 1.49 8.12 15.01
C HIS A 5 0.18 7.86 14.27
N ALA A 6 0.00 8.49 13.11
CA ALA A 6 -1.16 8.28 12.25
C ALA A 6 -0.95 7.20 11.17
N PHE A 7 0.28 6.71 10.98
CA PHE A 7 0.67 5.86 9.85
C PHE A 7 0.31 6.50 8.50
N VAL A 8 0.60 7.80 8.36
CA VAL A 8 0.29 8.58 7.16
C VAL A 8 1.57 9.24 6.64
N VAL A 9 1.82 9.11 5.33
CA VAL A 9 2.76 9.99 4.63
C VAL A 9 1.98 11.21 4.15
N THR A 10 2.28 12.39 4.69
CA THR A 10 1.69 13.62 4.16
C THR A 10 2.48 14.04 2.92
N GLY A 11 1.77 14.12 1.80
CA GLY A 11 2.31 14.52 0.49
C GLY A 11 2.71 15.99 0.42
N ASP A 12 3.66 16.27 -0.46
CA ASP A 12 4.18 17.59 -0.80
C ASP A 12 4.30 17.77 -2.33
N ASP A 13 3.33 17.22 -3.07
CA ASP A 13 3.33 17.07 -4.54
C ASP A 13 4.43 16.12 -5.08
N SER A 14 5.04 15.32 -4.22
CA SER A 14 5.94 14.21 -4.58
C SER A 14 5.43 12.85 -4.08
N TYR A 15 5.83 11.76 -4.75
CA TYR A 15 5.52 10.40 -4.33
C TYR A 15 6.51 9.92 -3.25
N PRO A 16 6.08 9.11 -2.26
CA PRO A 16 7.00 8.44 -1.36
C PRO A 16 7.93 7.50 -2.15
N GLU A 17 9.24 7.77 -2.16
CA GLU A 17 10.22 7.10 -3.03
C GLU A 17 10.41 5.58 -2.81
N VAL A 18 9.80 4.99 -1.77
CA VAL A 18 10.20 3.66 -1.27
C VAL A 18 9.13 2.58 -1.43
N LEU A 19 7.92 2.90 -1.89
CA LEU A 19 6.81 1.93 -1.96
C LEU A 19 5.94 2.15 -3.20
N ASP A 20 6.48 1.85 -4.38
CA ASP A 20 5.68 1.69 -5.60
C ASP A 20 5.59 0.18 -5.92
N HIS A 21 4.59 -0.47 -5.32
CA HIS A 21 4.33 -1.89 -5.56
C HIS A 21 2.92 -2.06 -6.12
N GLU A 22 2.84 -2.47 -7.38
CA GLU A 22 1.60 -2.96 -7.99
C GLU A 22 1.55 -4.49 -7.95
N SER A 23 0.35 -5.04 -7.75
CA SER A 23 0.14 -6.49 -7.75
C SER A 23 0.47 -7.09 -9.11
N LEU A 24 1.32 -8.12 -9.12
CA LEU A 24 1.62 -8.90 -10.34
C LEU A 24 0.45 -9.78 -10.83
N LYS A 25 -0.61 -9.92 -10.03
CA LYS A 25 -1.79 -10.75 -10.33
C LYS A 25 -3.07 -10.00 -9.99
N PRO A 26 -3.39 -8.90 -10.70
CA PRO A 26 -4.56 -8.07 -10.41
C PRO A 26 -5.88 -8.86 -10.51
N GLU A 27 -5.93 -9.91 -11.32
CA GLU A 27 -7.09 -10.80 -11.47
C GLU A 27 -7.41 -11.62 -10.21
N LYS A 28 -6.46 -11.73 -9.27
CA LYS A 28 -6.66 -12.42 -7.99
C LYS A 28 -7.14 -11.51 -6.87
N ILE A 29 -7.26 -10.21 -7.12
CA ILE A 29 -7.79 -9.26 -6.15
C ILE A 29 -9.31 -9.48 -6.06
N GLU A 30 -9.82 -9.67 -4.84
CA GLU A 30 -11.25 -9.88 -4.63
C GLU A 30 -12.07 -8.67 -5.08
N ALA A 31 -13.25 -8.92 -5.65
CA ALA A 31 -14.17 -7.86 -6.03
C ALA A 31 -14.55 -7.03 -4.79
N GLY A 32 -14.46 -5.70 -4.91
CA GLY A 32 -14.70 -4.75 -3.80
C GLY A 32 -13.45 -4.35 -3.02
N PHE A 33 -12.30 -4.97 -3.27
CA PHE A 33 -11.05 -4.56 -2.61
C PHE A 33 -10.65 -3.11 -2.95
N ASN A 34 -11.01 -2.64 -4.15
CA ASN A 34 -10.80 -1.26 -4.58
C ASN A 34 -11.59 -0.24 -3.72
N ASP A 35 -12.69 -0.65 -3.09
CA ASP A 35 -13.54 0.24 -2.30
C ASP A 35 -12.83 0.74 -1.04
N PHE A 36 -11.87 -0.02 -0.51
CA PHE A 36 -11.02 0.41 0.60
C PHE A 36 -10.17 1.64 0.24
N PHE A 37 -9.89 1.85 -1.06
CA PHE A 37 -9.06 2.95 -1.57
C PHE A 37 -9.87 4.15 -2.06
N ALA A 38 -11.21 4.10 -2.00
CA ALA A 38 -12.09 5.15 -2.55
C ALA A 38 -11.85 6.56 -1.96
N LYS A 39 -11.19 6.66 -0.80
CA LYS A 39 -10.87 7.93 -0.13
C LYS A 39 -9.45 8.45 -0.41
N ILE A 40 -8.62 7.69 -1.13
CA ILE A 40 -7.23 8.05 -1.43
C ILE A 40 -7.21 8.96 -2.66
N ASP A 41 -6.79 10.21 -2.49
CA ASP A 41 -6.60 11.16 -3.58
C ASP A 41 -5.18 11.07 -4.14
N THR A 42 -5.02 10.33 -5.23
CA THR A 42 -3.71 10.14 -5.87
C THR A 42 -3.18 11.39 -6.58
N ILE A 43 -4.05 12.34 -6.96
CA ILE A 43 -3.62 13.61 -7.56
C ILE A 43 -2.95 14.50 -6.50
N ARG A 44 -3.44 14.45 -5.26
CA ARG A 44 -2.82 15.12 -4.10
C ARG A 44 -1.60 14.36 -3.55
N GLY A 45 -1.33 13.15 -4.04
CA GLY A 45 -0.24 12.29 -3.58
C GLY A 45 -0.56 11.50 -2.30
N ASP A 46 -1.84 11.28 -1.97
CA ASP A 46 -2.21 10.42 -0.86
C ASP A 46 -1.77 8.96 -1.13
N ALA A 47 -1.28 8.27 -0.10
CA ALA A 47 -0.90 6.86 -0.18
C ALA A 47 -1.42 6.09 1.04
N LEU A 48 -1.92 4.87 0.81
CA LEU A 48 -2.27 3.95 1.90
C LEU A 48 -1.02 3.19 2.35
N ILE A 49 -0.63 3.35 3.61
CA ILE A 49 0.41 2.50 4.21
C ILE A 49 -0.22 1.17 4.60
N ALA A 50 0.16 0.10 3.89
CA ALA A 50 -0.20 -1.26 4.26
C ALA A 50 0.90 -1.90 5.11
N PHE A 51 0.52 -2.56 6.20
CA PHE A 51 1.39 -3.47 6.94
C PHE A 51 0.89 -4.89 6.73
N GLY A 52 1.82 -5.79 6.39
CA GLY A 52 1.56 -7.22 6.28
C GLY A 52 2.43 -7.98 7.27
N TRP A 53 1.94 -9.13 7.72
CA TRP A 53 2.76 -10.13 8.37
C TRP A 53 2.49 -11.48 7.72
N ALA A 54 3.53 -12.30 7.65
CA ALA A 54 3.44 -13.66 7.18
C ALA A 54 4.20 -14.56 8.15
N MET A 55 3.77 -15.81 8.27
CA MET A 55 4.52 -16.81 9.02
C MET A 55 5.84 -17.10 8.30
N ALA A 56 6.90 -17.39 9.06
CA ALA A 56 8.19 -17.75 8.50
C ALA A 56 8.08 -18.92 7.51
N ASP A 57 7.24 -19.91 7.83
CA ASP A 57 6.98 -21.09 6.98
C ASP A 57 6.35 -20.73 5.63
N ASP A 58 5.60 -19.63 5.54
CA ASP A 58 5.00 -19.17 4.28
C ASP A 58 6.00 -18.38 3.43
N LEU A 59 6.95 -17.69 4.06
CA LEU A 59 8.04 -17.00 3.36
C LEU A 59 9.02 -17.97 2.70
N VAL A 60 9.30 -19.12 3.35
CA VAL A 60 10.19 -20.16 2.79
C VAL A 60 9.67 -20.73 1.47
N LYS A 61 8.34 -20.75 1.25
CA LYS A 61 7.71 -21.27 0.03
C LYS A 61 7.80 -20.31 -1.17
N LEU A 62 8.24 -19.07 -0.94
CA LEU A 62 8.34 -18.00 -1.94
C LEU A 62 9.79 -17.70 -2.37
N ALA A 63 10.77 -18.40 -1.78
CA ALA A 63 12.20 -18.29 -2.09
C ALA A 63 12.63 -19.20 -3.25
#